data_AF-A0A7K0WT25-F1
#
_entry.id   AF-A0A7K0WT25-F1
#
_cell.length_a   1.000
_cell.length_b   1.000
_cell.length_c   1.000
_cell.angle_alpha   90.00
_cell.angle_beta   90.00
_cell.angle_gamma   90.00
#
_symmetry.space_group_name_H-M   'P 1'
#
loop_
_entity.id
_entity.type
_entity.pdbx_description
1 polymer ?
#
loop_
_entity_poly.entity_id
_entity_poly.type
_entity_poly.pdbx_seq_one_letter_code
_entity_poly.pdbx_strand_id
1 'polypeptide(L)'
;MSESTSPEQPRIITVSTYEQAREVFRRRDLRQALYDAGDVVMADVLVNLHGDDHRARRRLENRLFRKDTHLRYERELFPPLLASTLAPAVEAGTSELVTLSHQIMMNLAALTAGVDRPMGTAEETLRLYAYLMTFIEGATLAHYGGDVAAKEAQVAKALTAFDREFLQPSIARREALLNDLGSGEIEESDLPQDVLTTLMRNQDHLELPDDVLLREICFFLLAGAHTSATAFLRTLDQIFSYTDSEPELAVRARTDTQFLQRCVHETIRL
;
A
#
# COMPACT_ATOMS: atom_id res chain seq x y z
N MET A 1 30.68 -4.84 -45.32
CA MET A 1 30.97 -4.09 -44.08
C MET A 1 29.63 -3.64 -43.53
N SER A 2 29.15 -4.30 -42.48
CA SER A 2 27.88 -3.99 -41.82
C SER A 2 28.15 -2.90 -40.80
N GLU A 3 27.72 -1.67 -41.08
CA GLU A 3 27.74 -0.58 -40.09
C GLU A 3 26.72 -0.93 -38.99
N SER A 4 27.25 -1.33 -37.85
CA SER A 4 26.54 -1.42 -36.59
C SER A 4 26.17 0.00 -36.17
N THR A 5 24.95 0.43 -36.46
CA THR A 5 24.35 1.62 -35.85
C THR A 5 24.17 1.34 -34.36
N SER A 6 25.02 1.92 -33.52
CA SER A 6 24.82 1.93 -32.07
C SER A 6 23.45 2.55 -31.75
N PRO A 7 22.66 1.96 -30.84
CA PRO A 7 21.35 2.50 -30.51
C PRO A 7 21.50 3.93 -29.96
N GLU A 8 20.73 4.85 -30.53
CA GLU A 8 20.71 6.26 -30.14
C GLU A 8 20.31 6.36 -28.66
N GLN A 9 21.11 7.06 -27.85
CA GLN A 9 20.81 7.20 -26.43
C GLN A 9 19.49 7.96 -26.25
N PRO A 10 18.60 7.51 -25.34
CA PRO A 10 17.32 8.17 -25.13
C PRO A 10 17.53 9.61 -24.63
N ARG A 11 16.80 10.56 -25.21
CA ARG A 11 16.80 11.94 -24.72
C ARG A 11 16.10 12.00 -23.37
N ILE A 12 16.86 12.29 -22.31
CA ILE A 12 16.32 12.51 -20.97
C ILE A 12 15.78 13.94 -20.87
N ILE A 13 14.55 14.08 -20.40
CA ILE A 13 13.92 15.37 -20.12
C ILE A 13 13.64 15.45 -18.61
N THR A 14 14.24 16.42 -17.94
CA THR A 14 14.03 16.64 -16.50
C THR A 14 12.89 17.63 -16.28
N VAL A 15 11.87 17.19 -15.54
CA VAL A 15 10.78 18.03 -15.03
C VAL A 15 11.24 18.70 -13.74
N SER A 16 11.23 20.03 -13.68
CA SER A 16 11.84 20.79 -12.56
C SER A 16 10.91 21.83 -11.92
N THR A 17 9.68 21.97 -12.41
CA THR A 17 8.68 22.91 -11.87
C THR A 17 7.36 22.19 -11.62
N TYR A 18 6.56 22.75 -10.71
CA TYR A 18 5.22 22.25 -10.41
C TYR A 18 4.33 22.25 -11.66
N GLU A 19 4.37 23.31 -12.46
CA GLU A 19 3.56 23.45 -13.67
C GLU A 19 3.90 22.38 -14.70
N GLN A 20 5.19 22.09 -14.90
CA GLN A 20 5.63 21.02 -15.81
C GLN A 20 5.19 19.65 -15.28
N ALA A 21 5.37 19.37 -13.99
CA ALA A 21 4.94 18.10 -13.40
C ALA A 21 3.43 17.91 -13.55
N ARG A 22 2.64 18.95 -13.27
CA ARG A 22 1.19 18.95 -13.43
C ARG A 22 0.76 18.69 -14.86
N GLU A 23 1.46 19.27 -15.85
CA GLU A 23 1.19 19.02 -17.27
C GLU A 23 1.52 17.57 -17.63
N VAL A 24 2.72 17.10 -17.29
CA VAL A 24 3.19 15.73 -17.55
C VAL A 24 2.25 14.68 -16.96
N PHE A 25 1.81 14.83 -15.71
CA PHE A 25 0.86 13.89 -15.08
C PHE A 25 -0.51 13.84 -15.75
N ARG A 26 -0.87 14.81 -16.59
CA ARG A 26 -2.15 14.85 -17.33
C ARG A 26 -2.04 14.34 -18.76
N ARG A 27 -0.84 14.08 -19.24
CA ARG A 27 -0.57 13.55 -20.59
C ARG A 27 -0.86 12.06 -20.64
N ARG A 28 -1.86 11.69 -21.46
CA ARG A 28 -2.31 10.30 -21.60
C ARG A 28 -1.35 9.42 -22.39
N ASP A 29 -0.47 10.05 -23.17
CA ASP A 29 0.57 9.44 -23.98
C ASP A 29 1.84 9.07 -23.18
N LEU A 30 1.91 9.47 -21.90
CA LEU A 30 3.02 9.14 -21.01
C LEU A 30 2.63 7.98 -20.09
N ARG A 31 3.52 6.98 -20.00
CA ARG A 31 3.38 5.80 -19.13
C ARG A 31 4.42 5.86 -18.00
N GLN A 32 4.05 5.37 -16.82
CA GLN A 32 5.01 5.03 -15.78
C GLN A 32 5.95 3.92 -16.28
N ALA A 33 7.25 4.06 -16.09
CA ALA A 33 8.25 3.07 -16.51
C ALA A 33 9.21 2.68 -15.39
N LEU A 34 9.10 3.30 -14.21
CA LEU A 34 9.96 3.01 -13.06
C LEU A 34 9.94 1.53 -12.67
N TYR A 35 8.76 0.91 -12.75
CA TYR A 35 8.52 -0.43 -12.24
C TYR A 35 8.78 -1.55 -13.25
N ASP A 36 9.15 -1.22 -14.50
CA ASP A 36 9.41 -2.21 -15.55
C ASP A 36 10.61 -3.12 -15.19
N ALA A 37 11.61 -2.61 -14.49
CA ALA A 37 12.72 -3.42 -13.98
C ALA A 37 12.33 -4.30 -12.78
N GLY A 38 11.16 -4.04 -12.19
CA GLY A 38 10.62 -4.70 -11.00
C GLY A 38 9.49 -5.68 -11.29
N ASP A 39 9.38 -6.15 -12.54
CA ASP A 39 8.24 -6.95 -13.04
C ASP A 39 7.93 -8.18 -12.17
N VAL A 40 8.94 -8.78 -11.53
CA VAL A 40 8.77 -9.90 -10.60
C VAL A 40 7.67 -9.67 -9.55
N VAL A 41 7.47 -8.41 -9.11
CA VAL A 41 6.43 -8.02 -8.14
C VAL A 41 5.48 -6.94 -8.66
N MET A 42 5.84 -6.22 -9.74
CA MET A 42 5.08 -5.07 -10.27
C MET A 42 4.48 -5.29 -11.66
N ALA A 43 4.66 -6.45 -12.30
CA ALA A 43 4.02 -6.73 -13.57
C ALA A 43 2.48 -6.75 -13.42
N ASP A 44 1.78 -6.10 -14.34
CA ASP A 44 0.31 -6.08 -14.47
C ASP A 44 -0.48 -5.57 -13.25
N VAL A 45 0.18 -5.03 -12.23
CA VAL A 45 -0.50 -4.37 -11.10
C VAL A 45 -1.02 -3.01 -11.52
N LEU A 46 -2.03 -2.48 -10.83
CA LEU A 46 -2.71 -1.25 -11.21
C LEU A 46 -1.73 -0.11 -11.58
N VAL A 47 -0.70 0.15 -10.78
CA VAL A 47 0.22 1.29 -11.01
C VAL A 47 1.09 1.14 -12.28
N ASN A 48 1.28 -0.08 -12.79
CA ASN A 48 2.10 -0.36 -13.96
C ASN A 48 1.29 -0.58 -15.25
N LEU A 49 -0.04 -0.77 -15.12
CA LEU A 49 -0.97 -0.77 -16.24
C LEU A 49 -1.05 0.60 -16.91
N HIS A 50 -1.48 0.61 -18.18
CA HIS A 50 -1.68 1.84 -18.94
C HIS A 50 -2.94 1.81 -19.78
N GLY A 51 -3.38 2.98 -20.25
CA GLY A 51 -4.48 3.09 -21.21
C GLY A 51 -5.79 2.49 -20.71
N ASP A 52 -6.34 1.57 -21.50
CA ASP A 52 -7.66 0.99 -21.27
C ASP A 52 -7.64 -0.04 -20.14
N ASP A 53 -6.58 -0.84 -20.03
CA ASP A 53 -6.40 -1.85 -18.96
C ASP A 53 -6.33 -1.18 -17.59
N HIS A 54 -5.51 -0.12 -17.48
CA HIS A 54 -5.48 0.71 -16.27
C HIS A 54 -6.85 1.30 -15.96
N ARG A 55 -7.57 1.82 -16.96
CA ARG A 55 -8.89 2.43 -16.74
C ARG A 55 -9.91 1.39 -16.26
N ALA A 56 -9.89 0.18 -16.81
CA ALA A 56 -10.77 -0.91 -16.41
C ALA A 56 -10.47 -1.30 -14.95
N ARG A 57 -9.20 -1.57 -14.62
CA ARG A 57 -8.81 -1.96 -13.27
C ARG A 57 -9.09 -0.87 -12.25
N ARG A 58 -8.71 0.38 -12.55
CA ARG A 58 -8.96 1.53 -11.66
C ARG A 58 -10.44 1.75 -11.40
N ARG A 59 -11.31 1.50 -12.37
CA ARG A 59 -12.77 1.65 -12.19
C ARG A 59 -13.32 0.65 -11.17
N LEU A 60 -12.81 -0.58 -11.18
CA LEU A 60 -13.19 -1.59 -10.21
C LEU A 60 -12.71 -1.20 -8.81
N GLU A 61 -11.41 -0.96 -8.66
CA GLU A 61 -10.78 -0.73 -7.35
C GLU A 61 -11.19 0.62 -6.73
N ASN A 62 -11.54 1.63 -7.55
CA ASN A 62 -12.05 2.92 -7.07
C ASN A 62 -13.32 2.81 -6.20
N ARG A 63 -14.03 1.66 -6.22
CA ARG A 63 -15.16 1.40 -5.32
C ARG A 63 -14.74 1.48 -3.84
N LEU A 64 -13.51 1.08 -3.53
CA LEU A 64 -12.95 1.12 -2.17
C LEU A 64 -12.52 2.52 -1.72
N PHE A 65 -12.33 3.43 -2.67
CA PHE A 65 -11.89 4.80 -2.40
C PHE A 65 -13.05 5.80 -2.37
N ARG A 66 -14.29 5.31 -2.30
CA ARG A 66 -15.48 6.14 -2.16
C ARG A 66 -15.57 6.70 -0.74
N LYS A 67 -16.30 7.81 -0.59
CA LYS A 67 -16.50 8.49 0.69
C LYS A 67 -17.02 7.53 1.77
N ASP A 68 -18.04 6.74 1.46
CA ASP A 68 -18.69 5.89 2.45
C ASP A 68 -17.76 4.77 2.95
N THR A 69 -16.96 4.18 2.06
CA THR A 69 -15.93 3.20 2.44
C THR A 69 -14.89 3.81 3.37
N HIS A 70 -14.37 5.01 3.05
CA HIS A 70 -13.42 5.70 3.93
C HIS A 70 -14.03 6.09 5.28
N LEU A 71 -15.30 6.51 5.31
CA LEU A 71 -16.00 6.79 6.57
C LEU A 71 -16.12 5.53 7.43
N ARG A 72 -16.38 4.37 6.81
CA ARG A 72 -16.41 3.08 7.52
C ARG A 72 -15.03 2.72 8.07
N TYR A 73 -13.97 2.87 7.26
CA TYR A 73 -12.60 2.69 7.75
C TYR A 73 -12.30 3.58 8.96
N GLU A 74 -12.55 4.88 8.84
CA GLU A 74 -12.24 5.86 9.88
C GLU A 74 -13.04 5.61 11.18
N ARG A 75 -14.32 5.27 11.08
CA ARG A 75 -15.24 5.25 12.23
C ARG A 75 -15.43 3.88 12.86
N GLU A 76 -15.27 2.81 12.09
CA GLU A 76 -15.62 1.46 12.53
C GLU A 76 -14.40 0.53 12.54
N LEU A 77 -13.62 0.51 11.45
CA LEU A 77 -12.60 -0.53 11.27
C LEU A 77 -11.22 -0.15 11.83
N PHE A 78 -10.78 1.10 11.65
CA PHE A 78 -9.48 1.56 12.14
C PHE A 78 -9.43 1.78 13.67
N PRO A 79 -10.43 2.35 14.35
CA PRO A 79 -10.34 2.62 15.77
C PRO A 79 -9.99 1.41 16.65
N PRO A 80 -10.64 0.22 16.53
CA PRO A 80 -10.27 -0.93 17.35
C PRO A 80 -8.86 -1.44 17.03
N LEU A 81 -8.43 -1.38 15.76
CA LEU A 81 -7.09 -1.79 15.34
C LEU A 81 -6.01 -0.86 15.90
N LEU A 82 -6.26 0.45 15.85
CA LEU A 82 -5.35 1.46 16.42
C LEU A 82 -5.25 1.31 17.93
N ALA A 83 -6.39 1.13 18.61
CA ALA A 83 -6.42 0.95 20.06
C ALA A 83 -5.60 -0.27 20.49
N SER A 84 -5.77 -1.43 19.82
CA SER A 84 -5.00 -2.64 20.15
C SER A 84 -3.52 -2.50 19.84
N THR A 85 -3.16 -1.83 18.74
CA THR A 85 -1.76 -1.62 18.34
C THR A 85 -1.03 -0.65 19.29
N LEU A 86 -1.72 0.38 19.76
CA LEU A 86 -1.16 1.39 20.66
C LEU A 86 -1.12 0.96 22.12
N ALA A 87 -2.00 0.04 22.56
CA ALA A 87 -2.16 -0.33 23.96
C ALA A 87 -0.83 -0.71 24.66
N PRO A 88 0.05 -1.57 24.09
CA PRO A 88 1.31 -1.91 24.75
C PRO A 88 2.25 -0.71 24.96
N ALA A 89 2.30 0.20 23.98
CA ALA A 89 3.11 1.42 24.07
C ALA A 89 2.56 2.38 25.13
N VAL A 90 1.23 2.49 25.22
CA VAL A 90 0.55 3.32 26.23
C VAL A 90 0.79 2.76 27.63
N GLU A 91 0.71 1.44 27.81
CA GLU A 91 0.98 0.77 29.09
C GLU A 91 2.44 0.93 29.53
N ALA A 92 3.38 0.78 28.60
CA ALA A 92 4.80 1.00 28.86
C ALA A 92 5.16 2.48 29.10
N GLY A 93 4.28 3.41 28.71
CA GLY A 93 4.52 4.86 28.76
C GLY A 93 5.56 5.37 27.76
N THR A 94 6.07 4.51 26.87
CA THR A 94 7.08 4.84 25.88
C THR A 94 7.06 3.86 24.70
N SER A 95 7.57 4.28 23.54
CA SER A 95 7.75 3.44 22.36
C SER A 95 8.78 4.02 21.41
N GLU A 96 9.36 3.17 20.56
CA GLU A 96 10.19 3.61 19.43
C GLU A 96 9.27 3.95 18.25
N LEU A 97 9.26 5.23 17.87
CA LEU A 97 8.25 5.81 16.98
C LEU A 97 8.31 5.24 15.56
N VAL A 98 9.50 4.89 15.04
CA VAL A 98 9.64 4.32 13.71
C VAL A 98 8.95 2.95 13.65
N THR A 99 9.27 2.07 14.58
CA THR A 99 8.71 0.71 14.67
C THR A 99 7.20 0.76 14.85
N LEU A 100 6.72 1.60 15.76
CA LEU A 100 5.28 1.77 16.00
C LEU A 100 4.54 2.30 14.75
N SER A 101 5.13 3.27 14.05
CA SER A 101 4.56 3.85 12.82
C SER A 101 4.40 2.80 11.73
N HIS A 102 5.44 1.99 11.51
CA HIS A 102 5.40 0.92 10.52
C HIS A 102 4.42 -0.18 10.93
N GLN A 103 4.35 -0.54 12.22
CA GLN A 103 3.37 -1.51 12.71
C GLN A 103 1.94 -1.02 12.45
N ILE A 104 1.60 0.20 12.85
CA ILE A 104 0.27 0.80 12.64
C ILE A 104 -0.09 0.77 11.16
N MET A 105 0.77 1.31 10.30
CA MET A 105 0.45 1.42 8.87
C MET A 105 0.43 0.06 8.17
N MET A 106 1.26 -0.89 8.59
CA MET A 106 1.19 -2.26 8.10
C MET A 106 -0.15 -2.92 8.47
N ASN A 107 -0.66 -2.70 9.68
CA ASN A 107 -1.95 -3.23 10.12
C ASN A 107 -3.10 -2.66 9.27
N LEU A 108 -3.10 -1.33 9.07
CA LEU A 108 -4.11 -0.64 8.27
C LEU A 108 -4.03 -1.07 6.79
N ALA A 109 -2.83 -1.16 6.22
CA ALA A 109 -2.62 -1.60 4.85
C ALA A 109 -3.10 -3.05 4.65
N ALA A 110 -2.76 -3.96 5.56
CA ALA A 110 -3.22 -5.35 5.53
C ALA A 110 -4.75 -5.45 5.54
N LEU A 111 -5.41 -4.68 6.41
CA LEU A 111 -6.87 -4.61 6.46
C LEU A 111 -7.46 -4.15 5.12
N THR A 112 -6.92 -3.08 4.52
CA THR A 112 -7.43 -2.53 3.26
C THR A 112 -7.13 -3.41 2.05
N ALA A 113 -5.98 -4.09 2.04
CA ALA A 113 -5.59 -5.01 0.97
C ALA A 113 -6.38 -6.33 1.05
N GLY A 114 -6.87 -6.71 2.23
CA GLY A 114 -7.54 -7.98 2.46
C GLY A 114 -6.57 -9.09 2.81
N VAL A 115 -5.48 -8.74 3.49
CA VAL A 115 -4.51 -9.68 4.06
C VAL A 115 -4.86 -9.90 5.52
N ASP A 116 -5.38 -11.08 5.80
CA ASP A 116 -5.80 -11.46 7.14
C ASP A 116 -4.61 -11.76 8.04
N ARG A 117 -4.82 -11.47 9.33
CA ARG A 117 -3.84 -11.60 10.40
C ARG A 117 -4.51 -12.17 11.64
N PRO A 118 -4.77 -13.48 11.64
CA PRO A 118 -5.61 -14.10 12.65
C PRO A 118 -5.00 -14.04 14.06
N MET A 119 -3.67 -13.96 14.19
CA MET A 119 -3.04 -13.84 15.52
C MET A 119 -3.18 -12.42 16.08
N GLY A 120 -3.19 -11.41 15.22
CA GLY A 120 -3.32 -10.01 15.61
C GLY A 120 -2.14 -9.47 16.42
N THR A 121 -0.98 -10.13 16.41
CA THR A 121 0.17 -9.77 17.26
C THR A 121 1.17 -8.84 16.56
N ALA A 122 2.04 -8.22 17.36
CA ALA A 122 3.16 -7.43 16.85
C ALA A 122 4.12 -8.28 16.01
N GLU A 123 4.40 -9.51 16.45
CA GLU A 123 5.31 -10.43 15.75
C GLU A 123 4.74 -10.85 14.39
N GLU A 124 3.43 -11.10 14.30
CA GLU A 124 2.77 -11.38 13.02
C GLU A 124 2.86 -10.16 12.08
N THR A 125 2.68 -8.95 12.62
CA THR A 125 2.87 -7.70 11.87
C THR A 125 4.27 -7.58 11.31
N LEU A 126 5.28 -7.82 12.16
CA LEU A 126 6.68 -7.63 11.78
C LEU A 126 7.14 -8.68 10.75
N ARG A 127 6.60 -9.90 10.81
CA ARG A 127 6.80 -10.91 9.74
C ARG A 127 6.20 -10.44 8.42
N LEU A 128 4.97 -9.94 8.44
CA LEU A 128 4.33 -9.38 7.24
C LEU A 128 5.13 -8.19 6.68
N TYR A 129 5.62 -7.32 7.57
CA TYR A 129 6.45 -6.18 7.21
C TYR A 129 7.79 -6.60 6.59
N ALA A 130 8.40 -7.71 7.02
CA ALA A 130 9.63 -8.24 6.42
C ALA A 130 9.43 -8.67 4.96
N TYR A 131 8.27 -9.26 4.62
CA TYR A 131 7.93 -9.53 3.21
C TYR A 131 7.81 -8.23 2.42
N LEU A 132 7.09 -7.24 2.97
CA LEU A 132 6.93 -5.93 2.36
C LEU A 132 8.28 -5.27 2.03
N MET A 133 9.26 -5.33 2.95
CA MET A 133 10.59 -4.78 2.68
C MET A 133 11.27 -5.45 1.47
N THR A 134 11.12 -6.77 1.33
CA THR A 134 11.64 -7.49 0.14
C THR A 134 10.90 -7.07 -1.13
N PHE A 135 9.59 -6.82 -1.06
CA PHE A 135 8.82 -6.34 -2.21
C PHE A 135 9.22 -4.92 -2.62
N ILE A 136 9.56 -4.05 -1.67
CA ILE A 136 10.08 -2.70 -1.96
C ILE A 136 11.40 -2.79 -2.72
N GLU A 137 12.30 -3.68 -2.31
CA GLU A 137 13.54 -3.95 -3.05
C GLU A 137 13.24 -4.45 -4.48
N GLY A 138 12.27 -5.35 -4.63
CA GLY A 138 11.82 -5.83 -5.94
C GLY A 138 11.23 -4.74 -6.83
N ALA A 139 10.38 -3.88 -6.27
CA ALA A 139 9.75 -2.79 -7.00
C ALA A 139 10.74 -1.68 -7.42
N THR A 140 11.91 -1.61 -6.78
CA THR A 140 12.93 -0.57 -7.03
C THR A 140 14.20 -1.12 -7.67
N LEU A 141 14.11 -2.29 -8.32
CA LEU A 141 15.23 -2.95 -9.00
C LEU A 141 15.95 -2.05 -10.03
N ALA A 142 15.25 -1.09 -10.64
CA ALA A 142 15.87 -0.09 -11.53
C ALA A 142 17.01 0.72 -10.88
N HIS A 143 17.06 0.76 -9.54
CA HIS A 143 18.06 1.45 -8.75
C HIS A 143 19.02 0.51 -8.02
N TYR A 144 18.88 -0.80 -8.21
CA TYR A 144 19.69 -1.78 -7.52
C TYR A 144 21.06 -1.92 -8.19
N GLY A 145 22.12 -1.61 -7.45
CA GLY A 145 23.51 -1.68 -7.95
C GLY A 145 24.17 -3.06 -7.84
N GLY A 146 23.45 -4.08 -7.38
CA GLY A 146 23.97 -5.43 -7.16
C GLY A 146 23.59 -6.42 -8.27
N ASP A 147 23.62 -7.71 -7.95
CA ASP A 147 23.16 -8.78 -8.85
C ASP A 147 21.62 -8.80 -8.93
N VAL A 148 21.10 -8.20 -10.00
CA VAL A 148 19.64 -8.08 -10.25
C VAL A 148 18.99 -9.45 -10.31
N ALA A 149 19.58 -10.44 -10.99
CA ALA A 149 18.99 -11.77 -11.14
C ALA A 149 18.90 -12.50 -9.79
N ALA A 150 19.94 -12.38 -8.96
CA ALA A 150 19.91 -12.93 -7.60
C ALA A 150 18.85 -12.24 -6.74
N LYS A 151 18.68 -10.92 -6.88
CA LYS A 151 17.65 -10.16 -6.16
C LYS A 151 16.23 -10.53 -6.63
N GLU A 152 16.00 -10.68 -7.93
CA GLU A 152 14.74 -11.17 -8.48
C GLU A 152 14.38 -12.56 -7.93
N ALA A 153 15.35 -13.48 -7.88
CA ALA A 153 15.13 -14.82 -7.30
C ALA A 153 14.78 -14.75 -5.80
N GLN A 154 15.39 -13.84 -5.04
CA GLN A 154 15.04 -13.60 -3.65
C GLN A 154 13.59 -13.09 -3.52
N VAL A 155 13.19 -12.12 -4.35
CA VAL A 155 11.84 -11.55 -4.35
C VAL A 155 10.80 -12.61 -4.73
N ALA A 156 11.06 -13.41 -5.76
CA ALA A 156 10.18 -14.51 -6.17
C ALA A 156 9.97 -15.53 -5.03
N LYS A 157 11.05 -15.89 -4.31
CA LYS A 157 10.95 -16.76 -3.13
C LYS A 157 10.13 -16.13 -2.00
N ALA A 158 10.28 -14.82 -1.77
CA ALA A 158 9.50 -14.10 -0.79
C ALA A 158 8.01 -14.03 -1.16
N LEU A 159 7.68 -13.86 -2.45
CA LEU A 159 6.31 -13.90 -2.96
C LEU A 159 5.67 -15.27 -2.70
N THR A 160 6.34 -16.38 -3.02
CA THR A 160 5.82 -17.73 -2.72
C THR A 160 5.61 -17.95 -1.22
N ALA A 161 6.51 -17.44 -0.38
CA ALA A 161 6.40 -17.60 1.07
C ALA A 161 5.25 -16.76 1.65
N PHE A 162 5.11 -15.50 1.21
CA PHE A 162 4.00 -14.61 1.54
C PHE A 162 2.66 -15.19 1.07
N ASP A 163 2.60 -15.70 -0.16
CA ASP A 163 1.39 -16.28 -0.72
C ASP A 163 0.87 -17.41 0.18
N ARG A 164 1.75 -18.36 0.52
CA ARG A 164 1.42 -19.47 1.41
C ARG A 164 1.06 -19.03 2.83
N GLU A 165 1.80 -18.08 3.41
CA GLU A 165 1.64 -17.69 4.82
C GLU A 165 0.42 -16.78 5.05
N PHE A 166 0.14 -15.88 4.11
CA PHE A 166 -0.81 -14.79 4.30
C PHE A 166 -1.92 -14.75 3.25
N LEU A 167 -1.59 -14.86 1.95
CA LEU A 167 -2.59 -14.65 0.91
C LEU A 167 -3.56 -15.83 0.77
N GLN A 168 -3.08 -17.06 0.65
CA GLN A 168 -3.93 -18.25 0.50
C GLN A 168 -4.91 -18.43 1.67
N PRO A 169 -4.52 -18.25 2.95
CA PRO A 169 -5.49 -18.25 4.05
C PRO A 169 -6.55 -17.13 3.93
N SER A 170 -6.15 -15.95 3.44
CA SER A 170 -7.06 -14.82 3.23
C SER A 170 -8.05 -15.08 2.10
N ILE A 171 -7.59 -15.74 1.01
CA ILE A 171 -8.43 -16.20 -0.10
C ILE A 171 -9.43 -17.22 0.41
N ALA A 172 -8.98 -18.28 1.10
CA ALA A 172 -9.85 -19.34 1.59
C ALA A 172 -10.98 -18.81 2.49
N ARG A 173 -10.68 -17.83 3.35
CA ARG A 173 -11.71 -17.16 4.16
C ARG A 173 -12.72 -16.41 3.31
N ARG A 174 -12.29 -15.68 2.28
CA ARG A 174 -13.18 -14.93 1.39
C ARG A 174 -13.99 -15.87 0.50
N GLU A 175 -13.43 -16.96 0.01
CA GLU A 175 -14.19 -18.00 -0.70
C GLU A 175 -15.33 -18.56 0.15
N ALA A 176 -15.07 -18.85 1.43
CA ALA A 176 -16.12 -19.29 2.35
C ALA A 176 -17.23 -18.24 2.49
N LEU A 177 -16.87 -16.97 2.75
CA LEU A 177 -17.85 -15.88 2.85
C LEU A 177 -18.65 -15.67 1.55
N LEU A 178 -18.02 -15.84 0.38
CA LEU A 178 -18.71 -15.74 -0.91
C LEU A 178 -19.68 -16.89 -1.12
N ASN A 179 -19.35 -18.10 -0.65
CA ASN A 179 -20.26 -19.24 -0.69
C ASN A 179 -21.46 -19.03 0.26
N ASP A 180 -21.21 -18.55 1.48
CA ASP A 180 -22.26 -18.23 2.46
C ASP A 180 -23.20 -17.14 1.94
N LEU A 181 -22.66 -16.14 1.23
CA LEU A 181 -23.47 -15.13 0.54
C LEU A 181 -24.30 -15.76 -0.58
N GLY A 182 -23.71 -16.68 -1.35
CA GLY A 182 -24.38 -17.40 -2.43
C GLY A 182 -25.51 -18.32 -1.94
N SER A 183 -25.41 -18.86 -0.73
CA SER A 183 -26.47 -19.65 -0.06
C SER A 183 -27.49 -18.78 0.69
N GLY A 184 -27.24 -17.48 0.85
CA GLY A 184 -28.10 -16.55 1.57
C GLY A 184 -27.95 -16.63 3.10
N GLU A 185 -26.84 -17.17 3.59
CA GLU A 185 -26.52 -17.23 5.04
C GLU A 185 -26.00 -15.90 5.58
N ILE A 186 -25.38 -15.08 4.73
CA ILE A 186 -24.95 -13.71 5.05
C ILE A 186 -25.44 -12.72 3.99
N GLU A 187 -25.43 -11.45 4.34
CA GLU A 187 -25.77 -10.35 3.43
C GLU A 187 -24.52 -9.72 2.80
N GLU A 188 -24.66 -8.99 1.69
CA GLU A 188 -23.53 -8.32 1.02
C GLU A 188 -22.76 -7.37 1.96
N SER A 189 -23.45 -6.79 2.95
CA SER A 189 -22.83 -5.90 3.95
C SER A 189 -21.87 -6.60 4.91
N ASP A 190 -21.98 -7.92 5.02
CA ASP A 190 -21.13 -8.77 5.88
C ASP A 190 -19.81 -9.12 5.21
N LEU A 191 -19.70 -8.94 3.88
CA LEU A 191 -18.45 -9.12 3.18
C LEU A 191 -17.39 -8.07 3.59
N PRO A 192 -16.11 -8.47 3.68
CA PRO A 192 -15.03 -7.53 3.89
C PRO A 192 -14.96 -6.48 2.78
N GLN A 193 -14.89 -5.21 3.16
CA GLN A 193 -14.67 -4.12 2.22
C GLN A 193 -13.17 -3.92 2.02
N ASP A 194 -12.54 -4.86 1.33
CA ASP A 194 -11.12 -4.85 1.00
C ASP A 194 -10.85 -5.14 -0.47
N VAL A 195 -9.59 -4.94 -0.89
CA VAL A 195 -9.15 -5.15 -2.26
C VAL A 195 -9.35 -6.59 -2.69
N LEU A 196 -8.88 -7.55 -1.90
CA LEU A 196 -8.98 -8.97 -2.23
C LEU A 196 -10.42 -9.41 -2.51
N THR A 197 -11.36 -9.06 -1.62
CA THR A 197 -12.78 -9.37 -1.80
C THR A 197 -13.35 -8.70 -3.05
N THR A 198 -12.98 -7.43 -3.29
CA THR A 198 -13.42 -6.69 -4.48
C THR A 198 -12.94 -7.35 -5.78
N LEU A 199 -11.68 -7.78 -5.82
CA LEU A 199 -11.11 -8.46 -6.99
C LEU A 199 -11.77 -9.83 -7.19
N MET A 200 -11.89 -10.65 -6.15
CA MET A 200 -12.54 -11.97 -6.21
C MET A 200 -14.00 -11.88 -6.68
N ARG A 201 -14.77 -10.88 -6.20
CA ARG A 201 -16.17 -10.64 -6.63
C ARG A 201 -16.31 -10.28 -8.11
N ASN A 202 -15.22 -9.90 -8.79
CA ASN A 202 -15.27 -9.37 -10.15
C ASN A 202 -14.29 -10.08 -11.10
N GLN A 203 -13.81 -11.28 -10.74
CA GLN A 203 -12.95 -12.10 -11.60
C GLN A 203 -13.63 -12.46 -12.94
N ASP A 204 -14.95 -12.72 -12.96
CA ASP A 204 -15.66 -13.00 -14.21
C ASP A 204 -15.65 -11.83 -15.22
N HIS A 205 -15.29 -10.63 -14.78
CA HIS A 205 -15.26 -9.42 -15.59
C HIS A 205 -13.84 -8.90 -15.88
N LEU A 206 -12.81 -9.52 -15.30
CA LEU A 206 -11.41 -9.17 -15.47
C LEU A 206 -10.60 -10.45 -15.59
N GLU A 207 -9.80 -10.57 -16.66
CA GLU A 207 -8.78 -11.62 -16.69
C GLU A 207 -7.75 -11.33 -15.59
N LEU A 208 -7.92 -12.00 -14.45
CA LEU A 208 -7.17 -11.79 -13.21
C LEU A 208 -6.54 -13.11 -12.76
N PRO A 209 -5.45 -13.55 -13.41
CA PRO A 209 -4.73 -14.74 -13.00
C PRO A 209 -4.22 -14.63 -11.55
N ASP A 210 -4.03 -15.78 -10.90
CA ASP A 210 -3.62 -15.85 -9.48
C ASP A 210 -2.32 -15.11 -9.19
N ASP A 211 -1.37 -15.12 -10.13
CA ASP A 211 -0.09 -14.42 -9.99
C ASP A 211 -0.25 -12.90 -10.09
N VAL A 212 -1.19 -12.42 -10.93
CA VAL A 212 -1.54 -10.99 -10.99
C VAL A 212 -2.26 -10.57 -9.72
N LEU A 213 -3.18 -11.39 -9.20
CA LEU A 213 -3.86 -11.14 -7.93
C LEU A 213 -2.84 -11.02 -6.79
N LEU A 214 -1.90 -11.97 -6.69
CA LEU A 214 -0.81 -11.95 -5.72
C LEU A 214 -0.01 -10.63 -5.81
N ARG A 215 0.45 -10.26 -7.00
CA ARG A 215 1.20 -9.02 -7.22
C ARG A 215 0.37 -7.78 -6.85
N GLU A 216 -0.91 -7.75 -7.20
CA GLU A 216 -1.82 -6.65 -6.86
C GLU A 216 -1.96 -6.48 -5.33
N ILE A 217 -2.16 -7.58 -4.59
CA ILE A 217 -2.22 -7.53 -3.12
C ILE A 217 -0.88 -7.04 -2.54
N CYS A 218 0.25 -7.54 -3.03
CA CYS A 218 1.56 -7.04 -2.64
C CYS A 218 1.73 -5.54 -2.92
N PHE A 219 1.26 -5.06 -4.09
CA PHE A 219 1.27 -3.65 -4.44
C PHE A 219 0.45 -2.80 -3.47
N PHE A 220 -0.76 -3.23 -3.09
CA PHE A 220 -1.57 -2.49 -2.12
C PHE A 220 -0.96 -2.43 -0.73
N LEU A 221 -0.29 -3.50 -0.29
CA LEU A 221 0.52 -3.46 0.94
C LEU A 221 1.67 -2.44 0.81
N LEU A 222 2.36 -2.44 -0.32
CA LEU A 222 3.49 -1.54 -0.58
C LEU A 222 3.07 -0.07 -0.61
N ALA A 223 2.01 0.23 -1.35
CA ALA A 223 1.48 1.57 -1.48
C ALA A 223 0.85 2.09 -0.18
N GLY A 224 0.25 1.20 0.62
CA GLY A 224 -0.49 1.56 1.83
C GLY A 224 0.37 1.69 3.09
N ALA A 225 1.43 0.88 3.22
CA ALA A 225 2.16 0.77 4.49
C ALA A 225 3.37 1.72 4.58
N HIS A 226 4.41 1.53 3.76
CA HIS A 226 5.74 2.11 4.01
C HIS A 226 5.78 3.64 3.82
N THR A 227 5.20 4.15 2.72
CA THR A 227 5.12 5.59 2.44
C THR A 227 4.26 6.32 3.47
N SER A 228 3.12 5.73 3.85
CA SER A 228 2.24 6.25 4.89
C SER A 228 2.90 6.27 6.27
N ALA A 229 3.66 5.23 6.62
CA ALA A 229 4.44 5.18 7.86
C ALA A 229 5.46 6.31 7.92
N THR A 230 6.13 6.59 6.80
CA THR A 230 7.10 7.69 6.71
C THR A 230 6.41 9.05 6.90
N ALA A 231 5.28 9.29 6.24
CA ALA A 231 4.53 10.55 6.39
C ALA A 231 3.97 10.72 7.81
N PHE A 232 3.47 9.64 8.42
CA PHE A 232 2.97 9.63 9.78
C PHE A 232 4.08 9.91 10.80
N LEU A 233 5.20 9.19 10.70
CA LEU A 233 6.40 9.39 11.53
C LEU A 233 6.86 10.85 11.47
N ARG A 234 7.06 11.39 10.27
CA ARG A 234 7.51 12.79 10.09
C ARG A 234 6.52 13.80 10.67
N THR A 235 5.22 13.54 10.53
CA THR A 235 4.20 14.42 11.11
C THR A 235 4.32 14.45 12.63
N LEU A 236 4.47 13.28 13.27
CA LEU A 236 4.59 13.20 14.72
C LEU A 236 5.92 13.76 15.23
N ASP A 237 7.02 13.45 14.57
CA ASP A 237 8.35 14.01 14.89
C ASP A 237 8.33 15.54 14.87
N GLN A 238 7.69 16.13 13.87
CA GLN A 238 7.54 17.58 13.76
C GLN A 238 6.67 18.16 14.89
N ILE A 239 5.53 17.52 15.20
CA ILE A 239 4.64 17.96 16.28
C ILE A 239 5.34 17.86 17.64
N PHE A 240 6.05 16.77 17.91
CA PHE A 240 6.77 16.58 19.18
C PHE A 240 7.95 17.54 19.31
N SER A 241 8.71 17.78 18.26
CA SER A 241 9.80 18.76 18.25
C SER A 241 9.32 20.19 18.54
N TYR A 242 8.11 20.55 18.10
CA TYR A 242 7.50 21.85 18.42
C TYR A 242 6.86 21.92 19.80
N THR A 243 6.71 20.80 20.52
CA THR A 243 6.01 20.81 21.80
C THR A 243 6.71 21.67 22.86
N ASP A 244 8.04 21.71 22.82
CA ASP A 244 8.84 22.50 23.76
C ASP A 244 9.01 23.97 23.32
N SER A 245 9.00 24.23 22.01
CA SER A 245 9.25 25.57 21.45
C SER A 245 7.97 26.37 21.16
N GLU A 246 6.83 25.70 20.92
CA GLU A 246 5.55 26.29 20.53
C GLU A 246 4.37 25.67 21.32
N PRO A 247 4.22 25.98 22.63
CA PRO A 247 3.24 25.31 23.51
C PRO A 247 1.78 25.46 23.04
N GLU A 248 1.43 26.58 22.40
CA GLU A 248 0.08 26.82 21.88
C GLU A 248 -0.26 25.84 20.75
N LEU A 249 0.68 25.59 19.83
CA LEU A 249 0.51 24.61 18.76
C LEU A 249 0.43 23.19 19.33
N ALA A 250 1.19 22.89 20.38
CA ALA A 250 1.15 21.61 21.07
C ALA A 250 -0.19 21.36 21.78
N VAL A 251 -0.81 22.40 22.35
CA VAL A 251 -2.17 22.31 22.89
C VAL A 251 -3.17 22.04 21.77
N ARG A 252 -3.09 22.77 20.66
CA ARG A 252 -3.98 22.58 19.51
C ARG A 252 -3.85 21.18 18.90
N ALA A 253 -2.64 20.66 18.75
CA ALA A 253 -2.41 19.29 18.26
C ALA A 253 -3.11 18.23 19.12
N ARG A 254 -3.32 18.48 20.41
CA ARG A 254 -4.00 17.53 21.32
C ARG A 254 -5.51 17.64 21.31
N THR A 255 -6.08 18.79 20.93
CA THR A 255 -7.52 19.07 21.12
C THR A 255 -8.27 19.40 19.84
N ASP A 256 -7.57 19.70 18.74
CA ASP A 256 -8.14 20.09 17.45
C ASP A 256 -7.75 19.08 16.36
N THR A 257 -8.67 18.15 16.06
CA THR A 257 -8.46 17.14 15.01
C THR A 257 -8.29 17.76 13.62
N GLN A 258 -8.93 18.91 13.32
CA GLN A 258 -8.76 19.57 12.02
C GLN A 258 -7.36 20.15 11.88
N PHE A 259 -6.79 20.64 12.97
CA PHE A 259 -5.39 21.07 12.99
C PHE A 259 -4.45 19.91 12.72
N LEU A 260 -4.63 18.75 13.37
CA LEU A 260 -3.83 17.55 13.09
C LEU A 260 -3.91 17.11 11.62
N GLN A 261 -5.11 17.12 11.03
CA GLN A 261 -5.28 16.82 9.60
C GLN A 261 -4.48 17.77 8.70
N ARG A 262 -4.46 19.07 9.03
CA ARG A 262 -3.65 20.06 8.30
C ARG A 262 -2.15 19.82 8.48
N CYS A 263 -1.70 19.39 9.66
CA CYS A 263 -0.31 19.00 9.87
C CYS A 263 0.09 17.84 8.94
N VAL A 264 -0.76 16.82 8.80
CA VAL A 264 -0.51 15.71 7.85
C VAL A 264 -0.41 16.22 6.41
N HIS A 265 -1.31 17.11 5.98
CA HIS A 265 -1.25 17.69 4.63
C HIS A 265 0.02 18.51 4.40
N GLU A 266 0.45 19.28 5.40
CA GLU A 266 1.69 20.05 5.32
C GLU A 266 2.92 19.14 5.26
N THR A 267 2.95 18.05 6.03
CA THR A 267 4.01 17.04 5.94
C THR A 267 4.09 16.42 4.54
N ILE A 268 2.96 16.18 3.87
CA ILE A 268 2.94 15.63 2.49
C ILE A 268 3.44 16.68 1.47
N ARG A 269 3.25 17.96 1.75
CA ARG A 269 3.70 19.06 0.88
C ARG A 269 5.22 19.30 0.97
N LEU A 270 5.81 19.06 2.14
CA LEU A 270 7.24 19.23 2.44
C LEU A 270 8.09 18.07 1.92
#